data_AF-A0A4P6XB54-F1
#
_entry.id   AF-A0A4P6XB54-F1
#
_cell.length_a   1.000
_cell.length_b   1.000
_cell.length_c   1.000
_cell.angle_alpha   90.00
_cell.angle_beta   90.00
_cell.angle_gamma   90.00
#
_symmetry.space_group_name_H-M   'P 1'
#
loop_
_entity.id
_entity.type
_entity.pdbx_description
1 polymer ?
#
loop_
_entity_poly.entity_id
_entity_poly.type
_entity_poly.pdbx_seq_one_letter_code
_entity_poly.pdbx_strand_id
1 'polypeptide(L)'
;MMMHLAAVDTDGKFAESLAKAQKAMAGPDGYTLGAGDTRFDGNNAVVARGIEKPTYEKVANGDGSESIVQVGGGGGSSAVSQGTGPGTPANPSPRWSSAQLAQTVPFGGTVTSGVRSAQHNAAVGGVPNSQHVAGTAIDVVFPKGVTTQQVKDYYAKQGASVQVIHENAGDPHSTGDHFHIQGASPNAAPVTSQAHFNDSGTKVLYTSKGRPGGASGPAPSGYRYKGDGTLEPIPGGPSDATQLTPESANMMAQQYLAGDKTVLQGLGRGKQGGAAIAQVRAAITKQALAQGMTGRDIAAQMADFSGVVASERATGTRTAQVELAATEAQRLAPLALAASDALPRAGWTPVAGAVQSVQSGTNDVRLRRFVTANNALVNTYARAVSPTGVPTVDAQNHAREILNTAQDQASYHVVVQQMMKEIAAARAAPRDVRNDLRNNVGGNYKPGGGAPFQIKILGVRPK
;
A
#
# COMPACT_ATOMS: atom_id res chain seq x y z
N MET A 1 -3.71 53.90 -22.07
CA MET A 1 -3.12 54.60 -20.91
C MET A 1 -3.22 53.64 -19.73
N MET A 2 -2.12 52.94 -19.43
CA MET A 2 -2.05 51.89 -18.40
C MET A 2 -2.13 52.51 -17.00
N MET A 3 -2.98 51.94 -16.13
CA MET A 3 -2.95 52.22 -14.68
C MET A 3 -1.99 51.26 -13.99
N HIS A 4 -0.97 51.83 -13.35
CA HIS A 4 -0.05 51.17 -12.44
C HIS A 4 -0.71 50.92 -11.08
N LEU A 5 -0.58 49.71 -10.55
CA LEU A 5 -0.72 49.42 -9.13
C LEU A 5 0.58 48.74 -8.67
N ALA A 6 1.45 49.48 -7.99
CA ALA A 6 2.59 48.94 -7.26
C ALA A 6 2.36 49.24 -5.78
N ALA A 7 2.09 48.21 -4.99
CA ALA A 7 2.06 48.31 -3.53
C ALA A 7 3.50 48.16 -3.00
N VAL A 8 3.93 49.15 -2.22
CA VAL A 8 5.26 49.25 -1.61
C VAL A 8 5.21 48.57 -0.24
N ASP A 9 6.09 47.58 -0.02
CA ASP A 9 6.38 46.98 1.29
C ASP A 9 7.28 47.96 2.09
N THR A 10 6.66 48.89 2.83
CA THR A 10 7.37 49.95 3.55
C THR A 10 8.04 49.49 4.83
N ASP A 11 7.67 48.31 5.34
CA ASP A 11 8.06 47.88 6.68
C ASP A 11 9.05 46.72 6.66
N GLY A 12 9.44 46.24 5.47
CA GLY A 12 10.37 45.11 5.29
C GLY A 12 9.84 43.77 5.80
N LYS A 13 8.62 43.73 6.33
CA LYS A 13 8.02 42.55 6.95
C LYS A 13 7.69 41.48 5.94
N PHE A 14 7.41 41.84 4.69
CA PHE A 14 7.17 40.85 3.64
C PHE A 14 8.47 40.20 3.19
N ALA A 15 9.53 40.99 2.99
CA ALA A 15 10.87 40.48 2.71
C ALA A 15 11.40 39.58 3.85
N GLU A 16 11.14 39.94 5.11
CA GLU A 16 11.55 39.16 6.28
C GLU A 16 10.75 37.85 6.39
N SER A 17 9.44 37.88 6.13
CA SER A 17 8.60 36.68 6.05
C SER A 17 8.99 35.75 4.89
N LEU A 18 9.35 36.32 3.73
CA LEU A 18 9.79 35.55 2.57
C LEU A 18 11.17 34.90 2.79
N ALA A 19 12.10 35.62 3.43
CA ALA A 19 13.40 35.07 3.81
C ALA A 19 13.28 33.96 4.87
N LYS A 20 12.36 34.11 5.84
CA LYS A 20 12.07 33.09 6.85
C LYS A 20 11.43 31.84 6.23
N ALA A 21 10.54 32.02 5.25
CA ALA A 21 9.94 30.94 4.48
C ALA A 21 10.96 30.21 3.58
N GLN A 22 11.83 30.95 2.89
CA GLN A 22 12.89 30.36 2.05
C GLN A 22 13.93 29.60 2.89
N LYS A 23 14.28 30.10 4.09
CA LYS A 23 15.18 29.41 5.02
C LYS A 23 14.56 28.14 5.60
N ALA A 24 13.24 28.10 5.79
CA ALA A 24 12.52 26.89 6.18
C ALA A 24 12.41 25.84 5.04
N MET A 25 12.56 26.26 3.78
CA MET A 25 12.50 25.39 2.60
C MET A 25 13.87 24.91 2.10
N ALA A 26 14.98 25.47 2.60
CA ALA A 26 16.33 25.23 2.08
C ALA A 26 17.22 24.32 2.96
N GLY A 27 16.69 23.71 4.04
CA GLY A 27 17.39 22.67 4.80
C GLY A 27 17.16 21.27 4.20
N PRO A 28 18.15 20.36 4.21
CA PRO A 28 18.03 19.05 3.56
C PRO A 28 16.97 18.09 4.15
N ASP A 29 16.33 18.42 5.29
CA ASP A 29 15.40 17.53 6.01
C ASP A 29 14.05 18.18 6.36
N GLY A 30 13.46 18.96 5.45
CA GLY A 30 12.24 19.73 5.71
C GLY A 30 10.92 18.95 5.80
N TYR A 31 10.81 17.87 6.59
CA TYR A 31 9.51 17.23 6.94
C TYR A 31 9.44 16.57 8.33
N THR A 32 10.43 16.73 9.22
CA THR A 32 10.42 16.08 10.55
C THR A 32 10.22 17.10 11.68
N LEU A 33 9.19 16.88 12.52
CA LEU A 33 9.02 17.59 13.79
C LEU A 33 10.01 17.01 14.81
N GLY A 34 10.71 17.88 15.56
CA GLY A 34 11.57 17.47 16.66
C GLY A 34 10.76 16.92 17.83
N ALA A 35 11.38 16.09 18.67
CA ALA A 35 10.73 15.54 19.86
C ALA A 35 10.32 16.67 20.83
N GLY A 36 9.01 16.80 21.09
CA GLY A 36 8.42 17.88 21.90
C GLY A 36 7.93 19.11 21.12
N ASP A 37 8.15 19.18 19.80
CA ASP A 37 7.67 20.31 19.00
C ASP A 37 6.17 20.23 18.71
N THR A 38 5.49 21.37 18.70
CA THR A 38 4.06 21.44 18.36
C THR A 38 3.86 22.36 17.16
N ARG A 39 3.14 21.88 16.13
CA ARG A 39 2.80 22.66 14.94
C ARG A 39 1.36 23.15 15.05
N PHE A 40 1.17 24.43 14.77
CA PHE A 40 -0.15 25.08 14.74
C PHE A 40 -0.53 25.46 13.31
N ASP A 41 -1.83 25.52 13.02
CA ASP A 41 -2.34 26.09 11.77
C ASP A 41 -2.51 27.61 11.85
N GLY A 42 -2.99 28.22 10.76
CA GLY A 42 -3.25 29.66 10.66
C GLY A 42 -4.36 30.17 11.60
N ASN A 43 -5.11 29.28 12.26
CA ASN A 43 -6.09 29.60 13.29
C ASN A 43 -5.58 29.30 14.70
N ASN A 44 -4.27 29.05 14.83
CA ASN A 44 -3.58 28.74 16.07
C ASN A 44 -4.03 27.42 16.73
N ALA A 45 -4.59 26.49 15.96
CA ALA A 45 -4.96 25.16 16.43
C ALA A 45 -3.82 24.15 16.20
N VAL A 46 -3.59 23.24 17.16
CA VAL A 46 -2.54 22.22 17.05
C VAL A 46 -2.88 21.22 15.95
N VAL A 47 -2.05 21.15 14.91
CA VAL A 47 -2.23 20.22 13.78
C VAL A 47 -1.24 19.05 13.78
N ALA A 48 -0.15 19.14 14.55
CA ALA A 48 0.74 18.01 14.80
C ALA A 48 1.59 18.22 16.06
N ARG A 49 1.94 17.14 16.77
CA ARG A 49 2.91 17.11 17.87
C ARG A 49 4.02 16.12 17.54
N GLY A 50 5.27 16.53 17.74
CA GLY A 50 6.43 15.65 17.72
C GLY A 50 6.36 14.67 18.88
N ILE A 51 6.86 13.46 18.67
CA ILE A 51 6.79 12.35 19.63
C ILE A 51 7.52 12.77 20.92
N GLU A 52 6.85 12.70 22.08
CA GLU A 52 7.51 12.94 23.37
C GLU A 52 8.61 11.89 23.59
N LYS A 53 9.77 12.34 24.10
CA LYS A 53 10.86 11.42 24.43
C LYS A 53 10.34 10.41 25.45
N PRO A 54 10.50 9.09 25.21
CA PRO A 54 10.08 8.10 26.20
C PRO A 54 10.80 8.35 27.52
N THR A 55 10.03 8.48 28.59
CA THR A 55 10.56 8.52 29.95
C THR A 55 10.80 7.10 30.42
N TYR A 56 11.99 6.87 30.96
CA TYR A 56 12.41 5.57 31.46
C TYR A 56 12.58 5.64 32.97
N GLU A 57 11.98 4.69 33.68
CA GLU A 57 12.20 4.52 35.10
C GLU A 57 13.02 3.26 35.37
N LYS A 58 13.90 3.35 36.37
CA LYS A 58 14.64 2.22 36.91
C LYS A 58 13.76 1.52 37.93
N VAL A 59 13.52 0.23 37.72
CA VAL A 59 12.78 -0.61 38.65
C VAL A 59 13.73 -1.67 39.18
N ALA A 60 13.85 -1.76 40.50
CA ALA A 60 14.63 -2.81 41.14
C ALA A 60 13.93 -4.16 40.95
N ASN A 61 14.65 -5.12 40.39
CA ASN A 61 14.22 -6.51 40.35
C ASN A 61 14.49 -7.15 41.71
N GLY A 62 13.67 -8.12 42.10
CA GLY A 62 13.78 -8.82 43.39
C GLY A 62 15.05 -9.64 43.61
N ASP A 63 15.99 -9.64 42.67
CA ASP A 63 17.33 -10.22 42.77
C ASP A 63 18.44 -9.18 43.03
N GLY A 64 18.08 -7.90 43.23
CA GLY A 64 19.01 -6.81 43.51
C GLY A 64 19.59 -6.14 42.26
N SER A 65 19.18 -6.53 41.05
CA SER A 65 19.51 -5.83 39.81
C SER A 65 18.47 -4.73 39.47
N GLU A 66 18.82 -3.77 38.61
CA GLU A 66 17.87 -2.75 38.12
C GLU A 66 17.52 -2.98 36.64
N SER A 67 16.24 -2.94 36.30
CA SER A 67 15.73 -2.91 34.93
C SER A 67 15.26 -1.51 34.56
N ILE A 68 15.50 -1.09 33.32
CA ILE A 68 14.97 0.16 32.77
C ILE A 68 13.69 -0.15 31.99
N VAL A 69 12.53 0.37 32.44
CA VAL A 69 11.23 0.11 31.82
C VAL A 69 10.67 1.41 31.22
N GLN A 70 10.20 1.32 29.98
CA GLN A 70 9.49 2.42 29.31
C GLN A 70 8.04 2.48 29.79
N VAL A 71 7.60 3.62 30.32
CA VAL A 71 6.24 3.78 30.84
C VAL A 71 5.41 4.61 29.85
N GLY A 72 4.47 3.96 29.15
CA GLY A 72 3.36 4.60 28.40
C GLY A 72 3.43 4.50 26.87
N GLY A 73 2.30 4.11 26.24
CA GLY A 73 2.04 4.26 24.80
C GLY A 73 1.39 3.05 24.11
N GLY A 74 0.11 2.77 24.38
CA GLY A 74 -0.66 1.74 23.68
C GLY A 74 -1.31 2.26 22.39
N GLY A 75 -1.16 1.53 21.28
CA GLY A 75 -1.84 1.81 20.01
C GLY A 75 -1.81 0.59 19.09
N GLY A 76 -2.84 -0.24 19.15
CA GLY A 76 -2.99 -1.46 18.34
C GLY A 76 -3.49 -1.18 16.93
N SER A 77 -3.04 -1.97 15.94
CA SER A 77 -3.62 -2.03 14.60
C SER A 77 -3.83 -3.48 14.15
N SER A 78 -5.08 -3.77 13.76
CA SER A 78 -5.61 -5.07 13.32
C SER A 78 -5.34 -5.34 11.85
N ALA A 79 -5.04 -6.60 11.51
CA ALA A 79 -4.80 -7.08 10.14
C ALA A 79 -6.05 -7.73 9.52
N VAL A 80 -6.27 -7.44 8.22
CA VAL A 80 -7.33 -7.98 7.36
C VAL A 80 -6.81 -9.20 6.60
N SER A 81 -7.58 -10.29 6.58
CA SER A 81 -7.29 -11.55 5.86
C SER A 81 -8.28 -11.75 4.71
N GLN A 82 -7.80 -12.16 3.53
CA GLN A 82 -8.64 -12.60 2.41
C GLN A 82 -8.16 -13.96 1.86
N GLY A 83 -9.11 -14.88 1.71
CA GLY A 83 -8.92 -16.23 1.18
C GLY A 83 -9.17 -16.36 -0.32
N THR A 84 -8.59 -17.42 -0.88
CA THR A 84 -8.45 -17.78 -2.30
C THR A 84 -9.50 -18.81 -2.77
N GLY A 85 -9.71 -18.91 -4.09
CA GLY A 85 -10.48 -19.97 -4.78
C GLY A 85 -9.66 -20.62 -5.91
N PRO A 86 -10.10 -21.78 -6.48
CA PRO A 86 -9.19 -22.86 -6.89
C PRO A 86 -9.06 -23.11 -8.40
N GLY A 87 -7.93 -23.69 -8.82
CA GLY A 87 -7.86 -24.63 -9.96
C GLY A 87 -6.64 -24.54 -10.91
N THR A 88 -5.92 -25.68 -11.03
CA THR A 88 -5.01 -26.17 -12.12
C THR A 88 -3.47 -25.91 -12.02
N PRO A 89 -2.59 -26.78 -12.59
CA PRO A 89 -1.73 -27.71 -11.83
C PRO A 89 -0.21 -27.54 -12.03
N ALA A 90 0.57 -28.37 -11.31
CA ALA A 90 2.01 -28.67 -11.44
C ALA A 90 3.03 -27.75 -10.70
N ASN A 91 3.18 -28.06 -9.41
CA ASN A 91 4.37 -28.02 -8.53
C ASN A 91 5.68 -27.35 -9.03
N PRO A 92 5.94 -26.08 -8.67
CA PRO A 92 7.29 -25.62 -8.32
C PRO A 92 7.58 -25.98 -6.85
N SER A 93 8.82 -26.38 -6.55
CA SER A 93 9.27 -26.79 -5.21
C SER A 93 8.68 -25.92 -4.09
N PRO A 94 8.27 -26.51 -2.95
CA PRO A 94 7.57 -25.78 -1.89
C PRO A 94 8.38 -24.56 -1.45
N ARG A 95 7.75 -23.37 -1.44
CA ARG A 95 8.37 -22.14 -0.92
C ARG A 95 8.59 -22.30 0.56
N TRP A 96 9.81 -22.05 1.03
CA TRP A 96 10.10 -22.10 2.46
C TRP A 96 9.67 -20.79 3.10
N SER A 97 8.82 -20.88 4.12
CA SER A 97 8.49 -19.76 5.01
C SER A 97 9.74 -19.30 5.78
N SER A 98 9.72 -18.08 6.29
CA SER A 98 10.76 -17.57 7.21
C SER A 98 10.98 -18.51 8.39
N ALA A 99 9.93 -19.14 8.92
CA ALA A 99 10.03 -20.13 9.98
C ALA A 99 10.79 -21.40 9.54
N GLN A 100 10.53 -21.90 8.33
CA GLN A 100 11.26 -23.05 7.77
C GLN A 100 12.72 -22.70 7.50
N LEU A 101 12.99 -21.51 6.93
CA LEU A 101 14.36 -21.04 6.70
C LEU A 101 15.12 -20.89 8.03
N ALA A 102 14.48 -20.34 9.06
CA ALA A 102 15.07 -20.12 10.39
C ALA A 102 15.38 -21.42 11.13
N GLN A 103 14.55 -22.46 10.96
CA GLN A 103 14.76 -23.76 11.59
C GLN A 103 15.96 -24.52 11.03
N THR A 104 16.41 -24.19 9.83
CA THR A 104 17.46 -24.90 9.11
C THR A 104 18.69 -24.05 8.87
N VAL A 105 18.91 -22.97 9.64
CA VAL A 105 20.08 -22.11 9.41
C VAL A 105 21.37 -22.92 9.62
N PRO A 106 22.24 -23.01 8.60
CA PRO A 106 23.44 -23.83 8.68
C PRO A 106 24.61 -23.11 9.35
N PHE A 107 25.75 -23.78 9.47
CA PHE A 107 27.07 -23.17 9.73
C PHE A 107 27.17 -22.30 11.00
N GLY A 108 26.32 -22.54 12.00
CA GLY A 108 26.27 -21.73 13.22
C GLY A 108 25.77 -20.30 13.00
N GLY A 109 25.03 -20.06 11.91
CA GLY A 109 24.42 -18.77 11.64
C GLY A 109 23.38 -18.39 12.68
N THR A 110 23.31 -17.10 13.01
CA THR A 110 22.32 -16.53 13.93
C THR A 110 21.32 -15.71 13.13
N VAL A 111 20.03 -16.07 13.23
CA VAL A 111 18.94 -15.29 12.63
C VAL A 111 18.83 -13.95 13.37
N THR A 112 19.02 -12.85 12.65
CA THR A 112 18.91 -11.49 13.19
C THR A 112 17.57 -10.84 12.86
N SER A 113 16.90 -11.27 11.79
CA SER A 113 15.56 -10.80 11.45
C SER A 113 14.75 -11.85 10.68
N GLY A 114 13.43 -11.82 10.84
CA GLY A 114 12.48 -12.77 10.22
C GLY A 114 11.30 -12.05 9.57
N VAL A 115 10.06 -12.41 9.92
CA VAL A 115 8.88 -11.69 9.41
C VAL A 115 8.84 -10.27 9.97
N ARG A 116 8.60 -9.28 9.12
CA ARG A 116 8.45 -7.87 9.52
C ARG A 116 7.03 -7.37 9.25
N SER A 117 6.50 -6.52 10.12
CA SER A 117 5.29 -5.74 9.80
C SER A 117 5.61 -4.68 8.74
N ALA A 118 4.59 -4.16 8.05
CA ALA A 118 4.80 -3.08 7.10
C ALA A 118 5.38 -1.82 7.77
N GLN A 119 4.95 -1.50 9.00
CA GLN A 119 5.48 -0.36 9.75
C GLN A 119 6.95 -0.57 10.14
N HIS A 120 7.31 -1.74 10.67
CA HIS A 120 8.68 -2.03 11.07
C HIS A 120 9.61 -2.09 9.84
N ASN A 121 9.14 -2.69 8.73
CA ASN A 121 9.90 -2.72 7.48
C ASN A 121 10.19 -1.31 6.95
N ALA A 122 9.24 -0.38 7.02
CA ALA A 122 9.48 1.02 6.67
C ALA A 122 10.45 1.72 7.62
N ALA A 123 10.38 1.43 8.93
CA ALA A 123 11.24 2.04 9.94
C ALA A 123 12.73 1.67 9.76
N VAL A 124 13.02 0.48 9.25
CA VAL A 124 14.39 0.02 8.94
C VAL A 124 14.81 0.30 7.49
N GLY A 125 14.08 1.16 6.77
CA GLY A 125 14.40 1.56 5.39
C GLY A 125 14.13 0.47 4.34
N GLY A 126 13.34 -0.55 4.66
CA GLY A 126 12.95 -1.61 3.74
C GLY A 126 11.92 -1.16 2.72
N VAL A 127 11.96 -1.76 1.52
CA VAL A 127 11.02 -1.47 0.43
C VAL A 127 9.64 -2.13 0.65
N PRO A 128 8.52 -1.56 0.16
CA PRO A 128 7.18 -2.10 0.40
C PRO A 128 6.93 -3.53 -0.10
N ASN A 129 7.68 -3.99 -1.10
CA ASN A 129 7.62 -5.35 -1.64
C ASN A 129 8.66 -6.31 -1.04
N SER A 130 9.21 -5.97 0.13
CA SER A 130 10.19 -6.78 0.86
C SER A 130 9.66 -8.18 1.19
N GLN A 131 10.50 -9.20 1.01
CA GLN A 131 10.15 -10.59 1.34
C GLN A 131 10.03 -10.82 2.86
N HIS A 132 10.57 -9.93 3.70
CA HIS A 132 10.32 -9.96 5.14
C HIS A 132 8.85 -9.65 5.47
N VAL A 133 8.23 -8.74 4.72
CA VAL A 133 6.79 -8.45 4.84
C VAL A 133 5.96 -9.60 4.28
N ALA A 134 6.48 -10.31 3.28
CA ALA A 134 5.84 -11.47 2.70
C ALA A 134 5.93 -12.76 3.55
N GLY A 135 6.77 -12.75 4.59
CA GLY A 135 7.01 -13.90 5.47
C GLY A 135 7.89 -14.99 4.85
N THR A 136 8.68 -14.65 3.84
CA THR A 136 9.46 -15.58 3.00
C THR A 136 10.97 -15.31 3.01
N ALA A 137 11.41 -14.40 3.88
CA ALA A 137 12.83 -14.09 4.07
C ALA A 137 13.27 -14.09 5.54
N ILE A 138 14.57 -14.28 5.73
CA ILE A 138 15.29 -14.12 6.99
C ILE A 138 16.62 -13.41 6.73
N ASP A 139 17.10 -12.70 7.75
CA ASP A 139 18.44 -12.14 7.79
C ASP A 139 19.28 -12.97 8.76
N VAL A 140 20.48 -13.36 8.34
CA VAL A 140 21.35 -14.25 9.11
C VAL A 140 22.76 -13.71 9.14
N VAL A 141 23.35 -13.62 10.33
CA VAL A 141 24.77 -13.38 10.51
C VAL A 141 25.48 -14.72 10.64
N PHE A 142 26.41 -15.02 9.73
CA PHE A 142 27.24 -16.22 9.79
C PHE A 142 28.63 -15.91 10.37
N PRO A 143 29.33 -16.90 10.95
CA PRO A 143 30.74 -16.78 11.27
C PRO A 143 31.58 -16.40 10.04
N LYS A 144 32.71 -15.71 10.26
CA LYS A 144 33.62 -15.29 9.18
C LYS A 144 34.05 -16.49 8.32
N GLY A 145 34.00 -16.32 7.00
CA GLY A 145 34.43 -17.32 6.02
C GLY A 145 33.30 -18.12 5.38
N VAL A 146 32.06 -18.00 5.85
CA VAL A 146 30.89 -18.56 5.15
C VAL A 146 30.56 -17.70 3.93
N THR A 147 30.43 -18.34 2.77
CA THR A 147 30.14 -17.67 1.48
C THR A 147 28.68 -17.82 1.08
N THR A 148 28.17 -16.91 0.25
CA THR A 148 26.79 -16.99 -0.28
C THR A 148 26.53 -18.28 -1.03
N GLN A 149 27.53 -18.81 -1.73
CA GLN A 149 27.42 -20.07 -2.47
C GLN A 149 27.26 -21.28 -1.53
N GLN A 150 28.02 -21.35 -0.44
CA GLN A 150 27.88 -22.41 0.56
C GLN A 150 26.48 -22.44 1.18
N VAL A 151 25.90 -21.28 1.44
CA VAL A 151 24.53 -21.16 1.94
C VAL A 151 23.52 -21.62 0.89
N LYS A 152 23.67 -21.19 -0.38
CA LYS A 152 22.81 -21.66 -1.49
C LYS A 152 22.88 -23.17 -1.67
N ASP A 153 24.07 -23.74 -1.67
CA ASP A 153 24.29 -25.18 -1.84
C ASP A 153 23.67 -25.99 -0.69
N TYR A 154 23.72 -25.47 0.54
CA TYR A 154 23.07 -26.09 1.69
C TYR A 154 21.55 -26.17 1.47
N TYR A 155 20.89 -25.06 1.16
CA TYR A 155 19.44 -25.04 0.95
C TYR A 155 19.02 -25.86 -0.28
N ALA A 156 19.81 -25.83 -1.35
CA ALA A 156 19.58 -26.66 -2.54
C ALA A 156 19.59 -28.16 -2.21
N LYS A 157 20.52 -28.62 -1.35
CA LYS A 157 20.55 -30.01 -0.87
C LYS A 157 19.32 -30.40 -0.04
N GLN A 158 18.67 -29.43 0.60
CA GLN A 158 17.42 -29.65 1.34
C GLN A 158 16.18 -29.56 0.43
N GLY A 159 16.35 -29.43 -0.90
CA GLY A 159 15.25 -29.28 -1.85
C GLY A 159 14.64 -27.88 -1.88
N ALA A 160 15.28 -26.90 -1.24
CA ALA A 160 14.85 -25.52 -1.22
C ALA A 160 15.57 -24.72 -2.31
N SER A 161 14.82 -23.97 -3.11
CA SER A 161 15.39 -22.93 -3.96
C SER A 161 15.38 -21.61 -3.18
N VAL A 162 16.55 -21.01 -2.98
CA VAL A 162 16.69 -19.73 -2.24
C VAL A 162 17.53 -18.75 -3.05
N GLN A 163 17.25 -17.46 -2.88
CA GLN A 163 18.21 -16.40 -3.21
C GLN A 163 18.92 -15.97 -1.94
N VAL A 164 20.23 -15.79 -2.06
CA VAL A 164 21.10 -15.35 -0.96
C VAL A 164 21.89 -14.16 -1.46
N ILE A 165 21.75 -13.04 -0.76
CA ILE A 165 22.45 -11.79 -0.99
C ILE A 165 23.28 -11.52 0.27
N HIS A 166 24.55 -11.12 0.09
CA HIS A 166 25.37 -10.62 1.19
C HIS A 166 25.22 -9.11 1.23
N GLU A 167 24.62 -8.60 2.30
CA GLU A 167 24.41 -7.17 2.52
C GLU A 167 25.46 -6.68 3.50
N ASN A 168 26.37 -5.84 3.02
CA ASN A 168 27.48 -5.35 3.83
C ASN A 168 27.01 -4.20 4.71
N ALA A 169 27.74 -3.96 5.81
CA ALA A 169 27.54 -2.76 6.62
C ALA A 169 27.73 -1.49 5.75
N GLY A 170 26.69 -0.67 5.62
CA GLY A 170 26.68 0.56 4.84
C GLY A 170 25.89 0.50 3.53
N ASP A 171 25.35 -0.67 3.14
CA ASP A 171 24.42 -0.75 2.02
C ASP A 171 23.10 0.00 2.34
N PRO A 172 22.43 0.65 1.36
CA PRO A 172 21.29 1.55 1.60
C PRO A 172 20.07 0.95 2.33
N HIS A 173 20.03 -0.38 2.48
CA HIS A 173 18.94 -1.13 3.12
C HIS A 173 19.43 -2.09 4.22
N SER A 174 20.71 -1.98 4.63
CA SER A 174 21.34 -2.87 5.58
C SER A 174 21.71 -2.16 6.89
N THR A 175 21.33 -2.77 8.03
CA THR A 175 21.69 -2.28 9.37
C THR A 175 23.03 -2.85 9.88
N GLY A 176 23.71 -3.69 9.10
CA GLY A 176 24.97 -4.35 9.47
C GLY A 176 25.32 -5.52 8.55
N ASP A 177 26.51 -6.09 8.67
CA ASP A 177 26.96 -7.20 7.81
C ASP A 177 26.13 -8.47 8.04
N HIS A 178 25.33 -8.89 7.05
CA HIS A 178 24.48 -10.07 7.15
C HIS A 178 24.14 -10.68 5.78
N PHE A 179 23.58 -11.88 5.80
CA PHE A 179 23.06 -12.58 4.63
C PHE A 179 21.55 -12.48 4.61
N HIS A 180 21.02 -11.84 3.58
CA HIS A 180 19.59 -11.86 3.28
C HIS A 180 19.26 -13.14 2.50
N ILE A 181 18.42 -14.00 3.08
CA ILE A 181 18.03 -15.29 2.50
C ILE A 181 16.53 -15.28 2.26
N GLN A 182 16.11 -15.44 1.00
CA GLN A 182 14.70 -15.48 0.62
C GLN A 182 14.35 -16.72 -0.19
N GLY A 183 13.18 -17.31 0.06
CA GLY A 183 12.66 -18.44 -0.72
C GLY A 183 12.37 -18.03 -2.18
N ALA A 184 12.87 -18.76 -3.16
CA ALA A 184 12.72 -18.42 -4.57
C ALA A 184 11.28 -18.66 -5.06
N SER A 185 10.59 -17.59 -5.52
CA SER A 185 9.64 -17.67 -6.64
C SER A 185 9.20 -16.26 -7.10
N PRO A 186 8.96 -16.05 -8.42
CA PRO A 186 8.51 -14.77 -8.95
C PRO A 186 7.07 -14.45 -8.50
N ASN A 187 6.87 -13.21 -8.03
CA ASN A 187 5.58 -12.53 -7.82
C ASN A 187 4.37 -13.39 -7.41
N ALA A 188 4.19 -13.68 -6.12
CA ALA A 188 2.87 -14.04 -5.54
C ALA A 188 2.83 -13.87 -4.00
N ALA A 189 1.63 -13.57 -3.50
CA ALA A 189 1.17 -13.09 -2.17
C ALA A 189 1.73 -13.76 -0.88
N PRO A 190 1.68 -13.05 0.29
CA PRO A 190 2.27 -13.45 1.57
C PRO A 190 1.71 -14.75 2.19
N VAL A 191 2.57 -15.49 2.89
CA VAL A 191 2.21 -16.68 3.67
C VAL A 191 1.96 -16.30 5.13
N THR A 192 0.76 -16.60 5.65
CA THR A 192 0.37 -16.33 7.05
C THR A 192 0.70 -17.52 7.96
N SER A 193 1.95 -17.63 8.41
CA SER A 193 2.29 -18.34 9.65
C SER A 193 3.27 -17.49 10.46
N GLN A 194 2.79 -16.91 11.56
CA GLN A 194 3.56 -15.99 12.40
C GLN A 194 4.30 -16.76 13.50
N ALA A 195 5.62 -16.60 13.55
CA ALA A 195 6.39 -16.64 14.79
C ALA A 195 6.85 -15.21 15.08
N HIS A 196 6.57 -14.70 16.29
CA HIS A 196 6.98 -13.36 16.72
C HIS A 196 8.36 -13.46 17.41
N PHE A 197 9.35 -12.73 16.89
CA PHE A 197 10.64 -12.47 17.53
C PHE A 197 10.73 -10.97 17.83
N ASN A 198 11.30 -10.58 18.96
CA ASN A 198 11.54 -9.16 19.27
C ASN A 198 12.96 -8.73 18.84
N ASP A 199 13.17 -7.41 18.76
CA ASP A 199 14.34 -6.72 18.19
C ASP A 199 15.70 -6.96 18.90
N SER A 200 15.80 -7.93 19.83
CA SER A 200 17.05 -8.25 20.53
C SER A 200 17.56 -9.68 20.26
N GLY A 201 17.00 -10.39 19.28
CA GLY A 201 17.49 -11.71 18.86
C GLY A 201 17.48 -12.79 19.97
N THR A 202 16.79 -12.53 21.08
CA THR A 202 16.76 -13.45 22.23
C THR A 202 15.52 -14.31 22.14
N LYS A 203 15.70 -15.63 22.15
CA LYS A 203 14.60 -16.59 22.23
C LYS A 203 13.83 -16.38 23.53
N VAL A 204 12.63 -15.80 23.47
CA VAL A 204 11.68 -15.86 24.58
C VAL A 204 11.16 -17.30 24.65
N LEU A 205 11.91 -18.17 25.33
CA LEU A 205 11.35 -19.38 25.90
C LEU A 205 10.38 -18.92 26.98
N TYR A 206 9.07 -19.07 26.75
CA TYR A 206 8.10 -19.10 27.84
C TYR A 206 8.48 -20.26 28.77
N THR A 207 9.35 -20.00 29.74
CA THR A 207 9.51 -20.90 30.87
C THR A 207 8.31 -20.65 31.76
N SER A 208 7.37 -21.60 31.74
CA SER A 208 6.23 -21.62 32.64
C SER A 208 6.71 -21.86 34.07
N LYS A 209 7.18 -20.82 34.75
CA LYS A 209 7.30 -20.83 36.21
C LYS A 209 6.02 -20.22 36.78
N GLY A 210 5.24 -21.09 37.43
CA GLY A 210 3.98 -20.74 38.08
C GLY A 210 2.78 -21.50 37.49
N ARG A 211 2.75 -22.83 37.62
CA ARG A 211 1.58 -23.64 37.28
C ARG A 211 1.28 -24.63 38.40
N PRO A 212 0.18 -24.46 39.15
CA PRO A 212 -0.34 -25.49 40.03
C PRO A 212 -1.05 -26.55 39.20
N GLY A 213 -0.65 -27.82 39.35
CA GLY A 213 -1.45 -28.97 38.92
C GLY A 213 -1.41 -29.34 37.42
N GLY A 214 -0.35 -30.04 36.99
CA GLY A 214 -0.39 -31.19 36.06
C GLY A 214 -1.00 -31.09 34.65
N ALA A 215 -1.65 -30.02 34.22
CA ALA A 215 -2.26 -29.92 32.89
C ALA A 215 -1.20 -29.62 31.81
N SER A 216 -0.83 -30.63 31.03
CA SER A 216 0.14 -30.52 29.93
C SER A 216 -0.51 -29.96 28.65
N GLY A 217 -0.45 -28.63 28.50
CA GLY A 217 -0.78 -27.96 27.23
C GLY A 217 -0.96 -26.45 27.36
N PRO A 218 -0.80 -25.66 26.28
CA PRO A 218 -1.33 -24.30 26.24
C PRO A 218 -2.86 -24.34 26.43
N ALA A 219 -3.42 -23.32 27.07
CA ALA A 219 -4.88 -23.24 27.20
C ALA A 219 -5.51 -23.27 25.79
N PRO A 220 -6.63 -23.99 25.58
CA PRO A 220 -7.36 -23.94 24.32
C PRO A 220 -7.68 -22.48 23.94
N SER A 221 -7.67 -22.18 22.64
CA SER A 221 -7.97 -20.83 22.14
C SER A 221 -9.26 -20.27 22.77
N GLY A 222 -9.19 -19.07 23.33
CA GLY A 222 -10.30 -18.40 24.02
C GLY A 222 -10.46 -18.74 25.50
N TYR A 223 -9.61 -19.60 26.08
CA TYR A 223 -9.61 -19.90 27.52
C TYR A 223 -8.28 -19.49 28.18
N ARG A 224 -8.34 -19.18 29.47
CA ARG A 224 -7.18 -19.03 30.36
C ARG A 224 -7.32 -19.97 31.56
N TYR A 225 -6.20 -20.40 32.13
CA TYR A 225 -6.21 -21.17 33.38
C TYR A 225 -6.42 -20.24 34.57
N LYS A 226 -7.33 -20.59 35.46
CA LYS A 226 -7.46 -19.99 36.79
C LYS A 226 -6.31 -20.45 37.69
N GLY A 227 -6.17 -19.78 38.84
CA GLY A 227 -5.20 -20.15 39.88
C GLY A 227 -5.40 -21.57 40.46
N ASP A 228 -6.58 -22.16 40.27
CA ASP A 228 -6.92 -23.54 40.68
C ASP A 228 -6.69 -24.59 39.58
N GLY A 229 -6.17 -24.19 38.42
CA GLY A 229 -5.93 -25.08 37.28
C GLY A 229 -7.17 -25.37 36.42
N THR A 230 -8.35 -24.83 36.76
CA THR A 230 -9.53 -24.90 35.89
C THR A 230 -9.45 -23.90 34.75
N LEU A 231 -10.19 -24.14 33.66
CA LEU A 231 -10.26 -23.21 32.53
C LEU A 231 -11.40 -22.21 32.72
N GLU A 232 -11.16 -20.94 32.42
CA GLU A 232 -12.19 -19.93 32.23
C GLU A 232 -12.06 -19.24 30.88
N PRO A 233 -13.16 -18.80 30.25
CA PRO A 233 -13.09 -17.99 29.05
C PRO A 233 -12.28 -16.70 29.27
N ILE A 234 -11.50 -16.31 28.28
CA ILE A 234 -10.87 -14.99 28.24
C ILE A 234 -11.96 -13.98 27.91
N PRO A 235 -12.21 -12.95 28.73
CA PRO A 235 -13.19 -11.91 28.41
C PRO A 235 -12.91 -11.27 27.03
N GLY A 236 -13.93 -11.18 26.17
CA GLY A 236 -13.83 -10.73 24.77
C GLY A 236 -13.20 -11.74 23.80
N GLY A 237 -12.83 -12.94 24.27
CA GLY A 237 -12.28 -14.03 23.47
C GLY A 237 -13.36 -14.89 22.79
N PRO A 238 -12.98 -15.76 21.84
CA PRO A 238 -13.92 -16.61 21.07
C PRO A 238 -14.70 -17.62 21.91
N SER A 239 -14.33 -17.82 23.19
CA SER A 239 -15.03 -18.68 24.14
C SER A 239 -15.77 -17.89 25.22
N ASP A 240 -15.64 -16.55 25.22
CA ASP A 240 -16.39 -15.69 26.13
C ASP A 240 -17.88 -15.81 25.81
N ALA A 241 -18.65 -16.17 26.84
CA ALA A 241 -20.08 -16.29 26.78
C ALA A 241 -20.77 -14.93 26.84
N THR A 242 -20.06 -13.80 26.68
CA THR A 242 -20.68 -12.53 26.28
C THR A 242 -21.33 -12.72 24.91
N GLN A 243 -22.57 -13.22 24.99
CA GLN A 243 -23.51 -13.35 23.91
C GLN A 243 -23.50 -12.04 23.14
N LEU A 244 -23.46 -12.13 21.82
CA LEU A 244 -23.70 -11.00 20.94
C LEU A 244 -24.89 -10.21 21.50
N THR A 245 -24.64 -8.96 21.94
CA THR A 245 -25.71 -8.17 22.57
C THR A 245 -26.83 -7.93 21.56
N PRO A 246 -28.09 -7.77 22.00
CA PRO A 246 -29.18 -7.44 21.10
C PRO A 246 -28.88 -6.23 20.21
N GLU A 247 -28.20 -5.21 20.77
CA GLU A 247 -27.76 -4.02 20.05
C GLU A 247 -26.73 -4.36 18.95
N SER A 248 -25.74 -5.20 19.26
CA SER A 248 -24.75 -5.67 18.29
C SER A 248 -25.40 -6.50 17.18
N ALA A 249 -26.35 -7.37 17.53
CA ALA A 249 -27.12 -8.13 16.54
C ALA A 249 -27.96 -7.22 15.64
N ASN A 250 -28.54 -6.14 16.18
CA ASN A 250 -29.29 -5.15 15.42
C ASN A 250 -28.39 -4.35 14.46
N MET A 251 -27.20 -3.94 14.89
CA MET A 251 -26.24 -3.25 14.01
C MET A 251 -25.72 -4.18 12.90
N MET A 252 -25.40 -5.44 13.23
CA MET A 252 -25.02 -6.44 12.24
C MET A 252 -26.16 -6.71 11.24
N ALA A 253 -27.41 -6.73 11.70
CA ALA A 253 -28.57 -6.86 10.84
C ALA A 253 -28.74 -5.66 9.89
N GLN A 254 -28.55 -4.43 10.37
CA GLN A 254 -28.59 -3.24 9.53
C GLN A 254 -27.51 -3.26 8.45
N GLN A 255 -26.27 -3.59 8.83
CA GLN A 255 -25.16 -3.70 7.89
C GLN A 255 -25.35 -4.84 6.89
N TYR A 256 -25.91 -5.97 7.33
CA TYR A 256 -26.32 -7.04 6.42
C TYR A 256 -27.40 -6.55 5.46
N LEU A 257 -28.47 -5.93 5.94
CA LEU A 257 -29.52 -5.42 5.07
C LEU A 257 -28.99 -4.35 4.11
N ALA A 258 -27.95 -3.60 4.48
CA ALA A 258 -27.26 -2.67 3.59
C ALA A 258 -26.43 -3.33 2.46
N GLY A 259 -26.31 -4.67 2.43
CA GLY A 259 -25.59 -5.42 1.39
C GLY A 259 -24.30 -6.10 1.86
N ASP A 260 -23.84 -5.83 3.09
CA ASP A 260 -22.56 -6.33 3.57
C ASP A 260 -22.70 -7.65 4.34
N LYS A 261 -22.43 -8.76 3.64
CA LYS A 261 -22.42 -10.11 4.22
C LYS A 261 -21.22 -10.41 5.13
N THR A 262 -20.21 -9.56 5.16
CA THR A 262 -18.98 -9.82 5.94
C THR A 262 -19.22 -9.81 7.44
N VAL A 263 -20.30 -9.20 7.92
CA VAL A 263 -20.73 -9.23 9.32
C VAL A 263 -21.03 -10.64 9.86
N LEU A 264 -21.31 -11.60 8.97
CA LEU A 264 -21.50 -12.99 9.35
C LEU A 264 -20.19 -13.78 9.37
N GLN A 265 -19.10 -13.21 8.86
CA GLN A 265 -17.78 -13.83 8.88
C GLN A 265 -17.17 -13.66 10.28
N GLY A 266 -16.54 -14.71 10.80
CA GLY A 266 -15.87 -14.66 12.11
C GLY A 266 -16.74 -14.95 13.33
N LEU A 267 -18.07 -15.09 13.19
CA LEU A 267 -18.98 -15.43 14.31
C LEU A 267 -18.81 -16.85 14.89
N GLY A 268 -17.79 -17.61 14.47
CA GLY A 268 -17.54 -18.98 14.91
C GLY A 268 -18.56 -19.99 14.35
N ARG A 269 -18.13 -21.25 14.19
CA ARG A 269 -19.00 -22.36 13.74
C ARG A 269 -19.32 -23.39 14.84
N GLY A 270 -18.80 -23.17 16.05
CA GLY A 270 -19.11 -24.01 17.22
C GLY A 270 -20.52 -23.73 17.78
N LYS A 271 -20.92 -24.46 18.83
CA LYS A 271 -22.25 -24.30 19.48
C LYS A 271 -22.57 -22.84 19.85
N GLN A 272 -21.58 -22.10 20.36
CA GLN A 272 -21.70 -20.67 20.69
C GLN A 272 -21.88 -19.81 19.44
N GLY A 273 -21.14 -20.08 18.36
CA GLY A 273 -21.29 -19.37 17.09
C GLY A 273 -22.61 -19.64 16.37
N GLY A 274 -23.15 -20.85 16.49
CA GLY A 274 -24.50 -21.17 16.02
C GLY A 274 -25.59 -20.32 16.68
N ALA A 275 -25.47 -20.07 17.99
CA ALA A 275 -26.38 -19.20 18.73
C ALA A 275 -26.25 -17.73 18.30
N ALA A 276 -25.02 -17.21 18.13
CA ALA A 276 -24.78 -15.86 17.64
C ALA A 276 -25.33 -15.64 16.22
N ILE A 277 -25.09 -16.59 15.31
CA ILE A 277 -25.63 -16.55 13.94
C ILE A 277 -27.16 -16.57 13.96
N ALA A 278 -27.78 -17.37 14.84
CA ALA A 278 -29.23 -17.41 14.99
C ALA A 278 -29.79 -16.06 15.47
N GLN A 279 -29.13 -15.40 16.44
CA GLN A 279 -29.51 -14.07 16.91
C GLN A 279 -29.43 -13.02 15.80
N VAL A 280 -28.34 -12.99 15.02
CA VAL A 280 -28.21 -12.06 13.88
C VAL A 280 -29.28 -12.33 12.81
N ARG A 281 -29.52 -13.60 12.45
CA ARG A 281 -30.55 -13.96 11.46
C ARG A 281 -31.96 -13.58 11.91
N ALA A 282 -32.26 -13.72 13.20
CA ALA A 282 -33.53 -13.27 13.76
C ALA A 282 -33.68 -11.75 13.67
N ALA A 283 -32.62 -10.99 13.98
CA ALA A 283 -32.60 -9.54 13.84
C ALA A 283 -32.75 -9.09 12.37
N ILE A 284 -32.03 -9.73 11.43
CA ILE A 284 -32.16 -9.50 9.98
C ILE A 284 -33.62 -9.70 9.54
N THR A 285 -34.22 -10.82 9.92
CA THR A 285 -35.61 -11.15 9.53
C THR A 285 -36.59 -10.13 10.08
N LYS A 286 -36.46 -9.78 11.37
CA LYS A 286 -37.32 -8.78 12.02
C LYS A 286 -37.24 -7.42 11.32
N GLN A 287 -36.03 -6.95 11.02
CA GLN A 287 -35.83 -5.65 10.39
C GLN A 287 -36.26 -5.65 8.92
N ALA A 288 -35.98 -6.73 8.17
CA ALA A 288 -36.43 -6.87 6.79
C ALA A 288 -37.96 -6.81 6.68
N LEU A 289 -38.66 -7.56 7.55
CA LEU A 289 -40.13 -7.54 7.60
C LEU A 289 -40.66 -6.15 7.98
N ALA A 290 -40.04 -5.49 8.95
CA ALA A 290 -40.41 -4.12 9.34
C ALA A 290 -40.20 -3.10 8.21
N GLN A 291 -39.24 -3.34 7.31
CA GLN A 291 -38.96 -2.52 6.12
C GLN A 291 -39.76 -2.98 4.89
N GLY A 292 -40.61 -4.01 5.00
CA GLY A 292 -41.37 -4.57 3.88
C GLY A 292 -40.51 -5.28 2.83
N MET A 293 -39.26 -5.63 3.15
CA MET A 293 -38.34 -6.29 2.24
C MET A 293 -38.66 -7.78 2.12
N THR A 294 -38.72 -8.28 0.90
CA THR A 294 -38.78 -9.72 0.62
C THR A 294 -37.37 -10.32 0.56
N GLY A 295 -37.27 -11.65 0.62
CA GLY A 295 -35.99 -12.34 0.39
C GLY A 295 -35.38 -12.02 -0.99
N ARG A 296 -36.22 -11.73 -1.99
CA ARG A 296 -35.77 -11.27 -3.32
C ARG A 296 -35.12 -9.89 -3.24
N ASP A 297 -35.68 -8.97 -2.47
CA ASP A 297 -35.15 -7.61 -2.33
C ASP A 297 -33.80 -7.62 -1.61
N ILE A 298 -33.67 -8.43 -0.56
CA ILE A 298 -32.39 -8.64 0.14
C ILE A 298 -31.34 -9.20 -0.83
N ALA A 299 -31.70 -10.19 -1.65
CA ALA A 299 -30.79 -10.76 -2.64
C ALA A 299 -30.38 -9.74 -3.73
N ALA A 300 -31.30 -8.89 -4.18
CA ALA A 300 -31.00 -7.81 -5.12
C ALA A 300 -30.01 -6.80 -4.51
N GLN A 301 -30.28 -6.34 -3.28
CA GLN A 301 -29.41 -5.39 -2.58
C GLN A 301 -28.01 -5.96 -2.32
N MET A 302 -27.90 -7.26 -2.02
CA MET A 302 -26.62 -7.97 -1.93
C MET A 302 -25.85 -7.95 -3.25
N ALA A 303 -26.54 -8.16 -4.38
CA ALA A 303 -25.93 -8.13 -5.71
C ALA A 303 -25.45 -6.71 -6.05
N ASP A 304 -26.26 -5.69 -5.79
CA ASP A 304 -25.93 -4.29 -6.04
C ASP A 304 -24.70 -3.86 -5.22
N PHE A 305 -24.69 -4.15 -3.91
CA PHE A 305 -23.55 -3.85 -3.05
C PHE A 305 -22.27 -4.57 -3.50
N SER A 306 -22.39 -5.84 -3.90
CA SER A 306 -21.26 -6.61 -4.44
C SER A 306 -20.72 -5.98 -5.73
N GLY A 307 -21.60 -5.51 -6.62
CA GLY A 307 -21.25 -4.81 -7.85
C GLY A 307 -20.55 -3.47 -7.58
N VAL A 308 -21.01 -2.72 -6.60
CA VAL A 308 -20.40 -1.46 -6.15
C VAL A 308 -18.99 -1.71 -5.61
N VAL A 309 -18.82 -2.68 -4.72
CA VAL A 309 -17.51 -3.03 -4.15
C VAL A 309 -16.53 -3.46 -5.26
N ALA A 310 -16.99 -4.25 -6.23
CA ALA A 310 -16.17 -4.62 -7.38
C ALA A 310 -15.78 -3.39 -8.23
N SER A 311 -16.73 -2.49 -8.47
CA SER A 311 -16.52 -1.26 -9.24
C SER A 311 -15.56 -0.29 -8.54
N GLU A 312 -15.68 -0.13 -7.23
CA GLU A 312 -14.79 0.69 -6.40
C GLU A 312 -13.36 0.13 -6.41
N ARG A 313 -13.19 -1.19 -6.33
CA ARG A 313 -11.86 -1.83 -6.46
C ARG A 313 -11.25 -1.59 -7.84
N ALA A 314 -12.03 -1.82 -8.91
CA ALA A 314 -11.56 -1.61 -10.27
C ALA A 314 -11.16 -0.14 -10.52
N THR A 315 -11.98 0.80 -10.05
CA THR A 315 -11.72 2.25 -10.14
C THR A 315 -10.55 2.66 -9.26
N GLY A 316 -10.42 2.08 -8.06
CA GLY A 316 -9.24 2.03 -7.18
C GLY A 316 -7.94 1.84 -7.94
N THR A 317 -7.81 0.66 -8.52
CA THR A 317 -6.63 0.22 -9.28
C THR A 317 -6.36 1.14 -10.46
N ARG A 318 -7.38 1.47 -11.25
CA ARG A 318 -7.23 2.37 -12.42
C ARG A 318 -6.73 3.75 -12.02
N THR A 319 -7.24 4.31 -10.92
CA THR A 319 -6.78 5.62 -10.42
C THR A 319 -5.30 5.59 -10.10
N ALA A 320 -4.84 4.56 -9.36
CA ALA A 320 -3.44 4.45 -8.98
C ALA A 320 -2.51 4.35 -10.22
N GLN A 321 -2.93 3.59 -11.24
CA GLN A 321 -2.19 3.44 -12.49
C GLN A 321 -2.09 4.77 -13.26
N VAL A 322 -3.21 5.48 -13.42
CA VAL A 322 -3.23 6.77 -14.13
C VAL A 322 -2.44 7.83 -13.37
N GLU A 323 -2.55 7.90 -12.03
CA GLU A 323 -1.82 8.89 -11.23
C GLU A 323 -0.30 8.69 -11.28
N LEU A 324 0.17 7.44 -11.29
CA LEU A 324 1.58 7.12 -11.47
C LEU A 324 2.07 7.63 -12.83
N ALA A 325 1.38 7.24 -13.91
CA ALA A 325 1.75 7.64 -15.27
C ALA A 325 1.66 9.16 -15.46
N ALA A 326 0.64 9.81 -14.91
CA ALA A 326 0.50 11.25 -14.99
C ALA A 326 1.63 12.00 -14.28
N THR A 327 2.03 11.53 -13.10
CA THR A 327 3.14 12.12 -12.34
C THR A 327 4.46 11.98 -13.08
N GLU A 328 4.68 10.83 -13.73
CA GLU A 328 5.83 10.63 -14.61
C GLU A 328 5.78 11.59 -15.82
N ALA A 329 4.62 11.71 -16.47
CA ALA A 329 4.47 12.57 -17.65
C ALA A 329 4.72 14.04 -17.32
N GLN A 330 4.27 14.51 -16.14
CA GLN A 330 4.55 15.86 -15.65
C GLN A 330 6.06 16.15 -15.52
N ARG A 331 6.87 15.14 -15.23
CA ARG A 331 8.33 15.26 -15.14
C ARG A 331 9.02 15.10 -16.50
N LEU A 332 8.47 14.27 -17.38
CA LEU A 332 9.06 13.96 -18.70
C LEU A 332 8.73 15.01 -19.77
N ALA A 333 7.54 15.59 -19.75
CA ALA A 333 7.13 16.58 -20.75
C ALA A 333 8.08 17.79 -20.81
N PRO A 334 8.51 18.42 -19.69
CA PRO A 334 9.50 19.50 -19.74
C PRO A 334 10.84 19.07 -20.34
N LEU A 335 11.27 17.81 -20.13
CA LEU A 335 12.50 17.28 -20.71
C LEU A 335 12.39 17.11 -22.22
N ALA A 336 11.24 16.66 -22.71
CA ALA A 336 10.96 16.53 -24.14
C ALA A 336 10.91 17.90 -24.83
N LEU A 337 10.26 18.89 -24.21
CA LEU A 337 10.24 20.28 -24.66
C LEU A 337 11.65 20.89 -24.70
N ALA A 338 12.41 20.78 -23.60
CA ALA A 338 13.78 21.29 -23.55
C ALA A 338 14.71 20.61 -24.56
N ALA A 339 14.53 19.31 -24.82
CA ALA A 339 15.28 18.60 -25.84
C ALA A 339 14.90 19.05 -27.26
N SER A 340 13.62 19.38 -27.48
CA SER A 340 13.12 19.96 -28.73
C SER A 340 13.75 21.34 -28.99
N ASP A 341 13.77 22.20 -27.98
CA ASP A 341 14.28 23.57 -28.05
C ASP A 341 15.79 23.62 -28.34
N ALA A 342 16.52 22.59 -27.93
CA ALA A 342 17.96 22.47 -28.18
C ALA A 342 18.31 22.11 -29.64
N LEU A 343 17.34 21.67 -30.46
CA LEU A 343 17.57 21.36 -31.87
C LEU A 343 17.69 22.63 -32.71
N PRO A 344 18.57 22.65 -33.73
CA PRO A 344 18.69 23.80 -34.65
C PRO A 344 17.37 24.14 -35.36
N ARG A 345 16.96 25.42 -35.33
CA ARG A 345 15.71 25.90 -35.95
C ARG A 345 15.67 25.83 -37.48
N ALA A 346 16.84 25.71 -38.12
CA ALA A 346 16.98 25.73 -39.58
C ALA A 346 16.57 24.42 -40.28
N GLY A 347 16.25 23.36 -39.52
CA GLY A 347 15.85 22.08 -40.09
C GLY A 347 15.02 21.28 -39.10
N TRP A 348 13.76 21.69 -38.89
CA TRP A 348 12.82 20.91 -38.09
C TRP A 348 12.74 19.49 -38.64
N THR A 349 12.99 18.52 -37.76
CA THR A 349 12.83 17.11 -38.07
C THR A 349 11.67 16.58 -37.24
N PRO A 350 10.56 16.18 -37.86
CA PRO A 350 9.48 15.50 -37.16
C PRO A 350 10.00 14.29 -36.38
N VAL A 351 9.31 13.90 -35.31
CA VAL A 351 9.77 12.84 -34.40
C VAL A 351 10.12 11.54 -35.15
N ALA A 352 9.34 11.16 -36.17
CA ALA A 352 9.65 9.97 -36.98
C ALA A 352 10.98 10.09 -37.73
N GLY A 353 11.26 11.25 -38.34
CA GLY A 353 12.53 11.51 -39.02
C GLY A 353 13.72 11.57 -38.05
N ALA A 354 13.51 12.07 -36.83
CA ALA A 354 14.52 12.10 -35.78
C ALA A 354 14.87 10.68 -35.31
N VAL A 355 13.85 9.82 -35.12
CA VAL A 355 14.03 8.40 -34.79
C VAL A 355 14.81 7.68 -35.89
N GLN A 356 14.44 7.88 -37.16
CA GLN A 356 15.12 7.27 -38.30
C GLN A 356 16.59 7.70 -38.38
N SER A 357 16.88 8.98 -38.17
CA SER A 357 18.26 9.53 -38.18
C SER A 357 19.14 8.93 -37.07
N VAL A 358 18.56 8.69 -35.89
CA VAL A 358 19.25 8.01 -34.78
C VAL A 358 19.49 6.54 -35.09
N GLN A 359 18.51 5.87 -35.69
CA GLN A 359 18.63 4.47 -36.11
C GLN A 359 19.65 4.28 -37.25
N SER A 360 19.76 5.25 -38.16
CA SER A 360 20.74 5.25 -39.23
C SER A 360 22.17 5.61 -38.78
N GLY A 361 22.41 5.77 -37.47
CA GLY A 361 23.75 5.91 -36.90
C GLY A 361 24.26 7.34 -36.73
N THR A 362 23.38 8.35 -36.67
CA THR A 362 23.84 9.72 -36.35
C THR A 362 24.43 9.82 -34.94
N ASN A 363 25.49 10.62 -34.81
CA ASN A 363 26.14 10.92 -33.52
C ASN A 363 25.72 12.27 -32.94
N ASP A 364 24.69 12.95 -33.48
CA ASP A 364 24.19 14.19 -32.88
C ASP A 364 23.54 13.90 -31.50
N VAL A 365 24.23 14.30 -30.44
CA VAL A 365 23.83 14.12 -29.04
C VAL A 365 22.47 14.77 -28.77
N ARG A 366 22.16 15.91 -29.39
CA ARG A 366 20.90 16.63 -29.19
C ARG A 366 19.74 15.84 -29.78
N LEU A 367 19.93 15.28 -30.97
CA LEU A 367 18.92 14.46 -31.63
C LEU A 367 18.66 13.16 -30.87
N ARG A 368 19.71 12.50 -30.37
CA ARG A 368 19.56 11.31 -29.51
C ARG A 368 18.81 11.65 -28.22
N ARG A 369 19.13 12.76 -27.56
CA ARG A 369 18.42 13.23 -26.36
C ARG A 369 16.94 13.49 -26.65
N PHE A 370 16.62 14.14 -27.77
CA PHE A 370 15.25 14.38 -28.20
C PHE A 370 14.47 13.08 -28.43
N VAL A 371 15.05 12.12 -29.14
CA VAL A 371 14.43 10.80 -29.37
C VAL A 371 14.20 10.05 -28.06
N THR A 372 15.19 10.02 -27.16
CA THR A 372 15.06 9.37 -25.84
C THR A 372 13.96 10.00 -24.99
N ALA A 373 13.90 11.34 -24.94
CA ALA A 373 12.87 12.05 -24.17
C ALA A 373 11.47 11.80 -24.74
N ASN A 374 11.31 11.80 -26.07
CA ASN A 374 10.03 11.47 -26.71
C ASN A 374 9.60 10.03 -26.47
N ASN A 375 10.52 9.06 -26.54
CA ASN A 375 10.19 7.66 -26.25
C ASN A 375 9.69 7.48 -24.81
N ALA A 376 10.31 8.14 -23.84
CA ALA A 376 9.85 8.12 -22.46
C ALA A 376 8.46 8.76 -22.31
N LEU A 377 8.23 9.90 -22.97
CA LEU A 377 6.93 10.58 -22.95
C LEU A 377 5.83 9.73 -23.62
N VAL A 378 6.10 9.12 -24.77
CA VAL A 378 5.19 8.23 -25.50
C VAL A 378 4.78 7.04 -24.64
N ASN A 379 5.73 6.36 -24.00
CA ASN A 379 5.45 5.21 -23.15
C ASN A 379 4.58 5.61 -21.94
N THR A 380 4.84 6.78 -21.39
CA THR A 380 4.12 7.29 -20.22
C THR A 380 2.72 7.75 -20.59
N TYR A 381 2.57 8.45 -21.72
CA TYR A 381 1.28 8.83 -22.27
C TYR A 381 0.42 7.59 -22.55
N ALA A 382 0.96 6.58 -23.20
CA ALA A 382 0.26 5.33 -23.48
C ALA A 382 -0.25 4.65 -22.19
N ARG A 383 0.54 4.67 -21.10
CA ARG A 383 0.10 4.20 -19.77
C ARG A 383 -1.01 5.05 -19.16
N ALA A 384 -0.98 6.36 -19.37
CA ALA A 384 -1.97 7.25 -18.79
C ALA A 384 -3.34 7.14 -19.47
N VAL A 385 -3.37 7.04 -20.81
CA VAL A 385 -4.63 6.95 -21.58
C VAL A 385 -5.19 5.54 -21.67
N SER A 386 -4.34 4.52 -21.54
CA SER A 386 -4.71 3.10 -21.50
C SER A 386 -4.15 2.45 -20.22
N PRO A 387 -4.70 2.74 -19.03
CA PRO A 387 -4.12 2.33 -17.75
C PRO A 387 -4.19 0.84 -17.45
N THR A 388 -5.02 0.09 -18.17
CA THR A 388 -5.19 -1.34 -17.96
C THR A 388 -4.26 -2.15 -18.86
N GLY A 389 -3.46 -3.04 -18.27
CA GLY A 389 -2.61 -3.99 -19.00
C GLY A 389 -1.25 -3.42 -19.39
N VAL A 390 -0.56 -4.13 -20.28
CA VAL A 390 0.69 -3.65 -20.90
C VAL A 390 0.31 -2.54 -21.90
N PRO A 391 1.01 -1.39 -21.93
CA PRO A 391 0.76 -0.34 -22.91
C PRO A 391 0.73 -0.94 -24.31
N THR A 392 -0.39 -0.80 -25.00
CA THR A 392 -0.53 -1.38 -26.34
C THR A 392 0.41 -0.65 -27.29
N VAL A 393 0.90 -1.39 -28.29
CA VAL A 393 1.66 -0.81 -29.39
C VAL A 393 0.83 0.29 -30.08
N ASP A 394 -0.49 0.10 -30.18
CA ASP A 394 -1.42 1.08 -30.76
C ASP A 394 -1.46 2.40 -29.99
N ALA A 395 -1.50 2.37 -28.65
CA ALA A 395 -1.49 3.59 -27.86
C ALA A 395 -0.15 4.34 -27.98
N GLN A 396 0.96 3.60 -28.10
CA GLN A 396 2.27 4.21 -28.38
C GLN A 396 2.34 4.78 -29.80
N ASN A 397 1.78 4.06 -30.79
CA ASN A 397 1.74 4.52 -32.18
C ASN A 397 0.89 5.78 -32.30
N HIS A 398 -0.29 5.82 -31.67
CA HIS A 398 -1.11 7.02 -31.62
C HIS A 398 -0.37 8.21 -31.01
N ALA A 399 0.35 8.01 -29.90
CA ALA A 399 1.17 9.07 -29.30
C ALA A 399 2.27 9.56 -30.26
N ARG A 400 2.93 8.64 -30.97
CA ARG A 400 3.94 8.97 -31.99
C ARG A 400 3.31 9.72 -33.17
N GLU A 401 2.13 9.30 -33.63
CA GLU A 401 1.39 9.95 -34.71
C GLU A 401 1.05 11.39 -34.35
N ILE A 402 0.49 11.64 -33.15
CA ILE A 402 0.17 12.99 -32.68
C ILE A 402 1.44 13.84 -32.62
N LEU A 403 2.52 13.34 -32.00
CA LEU A 403 3.81 14.06 -31.96
C LEU A 403 4.39 14.34 -33.35
N ASN A 404 4.15 13.45 -34.31
CA ASN A 404 4.63 13.59 -35.69
C ASN A 404 3.78 14.55 -36.55
N THR A 405 2.60 14.98 -36.06
CA THR A 405 1.82 16.05 -36.72
C THR A 405 2.50 17.42 -36.62
N ALA A 406 3.35 17.62 -35.60
CA ALA A 406 4.08 18.86 -35.42
C ALA A 406 5.06 19.13 -36.58
N GLN A 407 4.89 20.27 -37.25
CA GLN A 407 5.68 20.70 -38.41
C GLN A 407 6.79 21.69 -38.04
N ASP A 408 6.83 22.12 -36.78
CA ASP A 408 7.84 23.03 -36.24
C ASP A 408 7.91 22.91 -34.70
N GLN A 409 8.87 23.61 -34.08
CA GLN A 409 9.02 23.62 -32.61
C GLN A 409 7.78 24.16 -31.89
N ALA A 410 7.12 25.19 -32.42
CA ALA A 410 5.96 25.79 -31.76
C ALA A 410 4.76 24.83 -31.72
N SER A 411 4.47 24.18 -32.84
CA SER A 411 3.44 23.14 -32.96
C SER A 411 3.78 21.91 -32.10
N TYR A 412 5.05 21.55 -31.95
CA TYR A 412 5.46 20.49 -31.02
C TYR A 412 5.11 20.83 -29.56
N HIS A 413 5.38 22.06 -29.12
CA HIS A 413 4.99 22.53 -27.79
C HIS A 413 3.47 22.43 -27.58
N VAL A 414 2.69 22.86 -28.57
CA VAL A 414 1.22 22.77 -28.53
C VAL A 414 0.76 21.32 -28.43
N VAL A 415 1.35 20.40 -29.20
CA VAL A 415 1.02 18.97 -29.16
C VAL A 415 1.33 18.38 -27.79
N VAL A 416 2.52 18.63 -27.23
CA VAL A 416 2.88 18.13 -25.89
C VAL A 416 1.94 18.71 -24.82
N GLN A 417 1.58 20.00 -24.90
CA GLN A 417 0.60 20.59 -23.99
C GLN A 417 -0.78 19.94 -24.11
N GLN A 418 -1.21 19.62 -25.33
CA GLN A 418 -2.47 18.91 -25.57
C GLN A 418 -2.45 17.50 -24.98
N MET A 419 -1.37 16.74 -25.18
CA MET A 419 -1.17 15.43 -24.54
C MET A 419 -1.25 15.53 -23.01
N MET A 420 -0.65 16.57 -22.42
CA MET A 420 -0.74 16.79 -20.96
C MET A 420 -2.15 17.11 -20.48
N LYS A 421 -2.97 17.81 -21.29
CA LYS A 421 -4.39 18.02 -20.98
C LYS A 421 -5.19 16.72 -21.03
N GLU A 422 -4.90 15.84 -21.99
CA GLU A 422 -5.55 14.53 -22.11
C GLU A 422 -5.20 13.62 -20.92
N ILE A 423 -3.94 13.63 -20.48
CA ILE A 423 -3.53 12.97 -19.24
C ILE A 423 -4.27 13.55 -18.04
N ALA A 424 -4.42 14.87 -17.95
CA ALA A 424 -5.17 15.49 -16.85
C ALA A 424 -6.65 15.09 -16.84
N ALA A 425 -7.29 15.00 -18.01
CA ALA A 425 -8.65 14.49 -18.16
C ALA A 425 -8.74 13.01 -17.73
N ALA A 426 -7.79 12.18 -18.14
CA ALA A 426 -7.72 10.78 -17.75
C ALA A 426 -7.58 10.59 -16.23
N ARG A 427 -6.87 11.49 -15.53
CA ARG A 427 -6.78 11.47 -14.04
C ARG A 427 -8.10 11.84 -13.36
N ALA A 428 -8.88 12.74 -13.95
CA ALA A 428 -10.14 13.19 -13.38
C ALA A 428 -11.23 12.13 -13.49
N ALA A 429 -11.30 11.43 -14.63
CA ALA A 429 -12.39 10.50 -14.94
C ALA A 429 -12.66 9.42 -13.85
N PRO A 430 -11.65 8.73 -13.27
CA PRO A 430 -11.91 7.77 -12.20
C PRO A 430 -12.53 8.38 -10.94
N ARG A 431 -12.21 9.64 -10.62
CA ARG A 431 -12.78 10.33 -9.46
C ARG A 431 -14.26 10.63 -9.69
N ASP A 432 -14.61 11.08 -10.90
CA ASP A 432 -15.99 11.34 -11.28
C ASP A 432 -16.82 10.04 -11.22
N VAL A 433 -16.27 8.93 -11.74
CA VAL A 433 -16.92 7.61 -11.64
C VAL A 433 -17.13 7.18 -10.19
N ARG A 434 -16.16 7.39 -9.28
CA ARG A 434 -16.36 7.07 -7.85
C ARG A 434 -17.46 7.93 -7.23
N ASN A 435 -17.49 9.22 -7.55
CA ASN A 435 -18.52 10.12 -7.03
C ASN A 435 -19.91 9.66 -7.49
N ASP A 436 -20.05 9.30 -8.77
CA ASP A 436 -21.30 8.76 -9.32
C ASP A 436 -21.70 7.45 -8.64
N LEU A 437 -20.77 6.51 -8.47
CA LEU A 437 -21.01 5.24 -7.78
C LEU A 437 -21.50 5.47 -6.34
N ARG A 438 -20.86 6.38 -5.59
CA ARG A 438 -21.24 6.67 -4.20
C ARG A 438 -22.57 7.38 -4.09
N ASN A 439 -22.85 8.32 -4.98
CA ASN A 439 -24.13 9.02 -5.04
C ASN A 439 -25.28 8.05 -5.34
N ASN A 440 -25.04 7.06 -6.20
CA ASN A 440 -26.04 6.03 -6.53
C ASN A 440 -26.27 5.00 -5.41
N VAL A 441 -25.31 4.82 -4.51
CA VAL A 441 -25.41 3.87 -3.38
C VAL A 441 -26.02 4.53 -2.14
N GLY A 442 -25.76 5.82 -1.92
CA GLY A 442 -26.29 6.57 -0.79
C GLY A 442 -27.73 7.05 -0.95
N GLY A 443 -28.29 7.03 -2.15
CA GLY A 443 -29.64 7.50 -2.44
C GLY A 443 -30.56 6.39 -2.93
N ASN A 444 -31.50 5.95 -2.09
CA ASN A 444 -32.70 5.16 -2.43
C ASN A 444 -32.69 4.50 -3.82
N TYR A 445 -31.80 3.52 -4.01
CA TYR A 445 -31.82 2.72 -5.22
C TYR A 445 -33.10 1.88 -5.23
N LYS A 446 -34.06 2.25 -6.09
CA LYS A 446 -35.22 1.42 -6.40
C LYS A 446 -34.78 0.39 -7.45
N PRO A 447 -34.76 -0.92 -7.15
CA PRO A 447 -34.37 -1.92 -8.12
C PRO A 447 -35.39 -1.92 -9.26
N GLY A 448 -34.97 -1.62 -10.49
CA GLY A 448 -35.80 -1.73 -11.70
C GLY A 448 -35.82 -0.51 -12.64
N GLY A 449 -35.26 0.64 -12.23
CA GLY A 449 -35.17 1.82 -13.08
C GLY A 449 -33.84 1.91 -13.81
N GLY A 450 -33.62 1.09 -14.84
CA GLY A 450 -32.47 1.25 -15.74
C GLY A 450 -32.56 2.57 -16.50
N ALA A 451 -32.09 3.67 -15.92
CA ALA A 451 -31.87 4.90 -16.65
C ALA A 451 -30.59 4.72 -17.50
N PRO A 452 -30.65 4.92 -18.82
CA PRO A 452 -29.47 4.81 -19.67
C PRO A 452 -28.44 5.86 -19.25
N PHE A 453 -27.16 5.46 -19.27
CA PHE A 453 -26.02 6.37 -19.16
C PHE A 453 -26.16 7.49 -20.20
N GLN A 454 -26.62 8.66 -19.77
CA GLN A 454 -26.65 9.86 -20.59
C GLN A 454 -25.22 10.40 -20.64
N ILE A 455 -24.47 10.01 -21.68
CA ILE A 455 -23.23 10.69 -22.03
C ILE A 455 -23.64 12.13 -22.37
N LYS A 456 -23.42 13.05 -21.44
CA LYS A 456 -23.58 14.48 -21.68
C LYS A 456 -22.42 14.92 -22.57
N ILE A 457 -22.56 14.70 -23.87
CA ILE A 457 -21.69 15.28 -24.88
C ILE A 457 -21.80 16.79 -24.68
N LEU A 458 -20.72 17.41 -24.20
CA LEU A 458 -20.57 18.86 -24.14
C LEU A 458 -20.73 19.39 -25.57
N GLY A 459 -21.95 19.86 -25.87
CA GLY A 459 -22.34 20.33 -27.19
C GLY A 459 -21.42 21.45 -27.65
N VAL A 460 -20.76 21.18 -28.78
CA VAL A 460 -20.24 22.21 -29.69
C VAL A 460 -21.42 23.11 -30.03
N ARG A 461 -21.34 24.40 -29.65
CA ARG A 461 -22.26 25.42 -30.15
C ARG A 461 -21.94 25.64 -31.63
N PRO A 462 -22.87 25.39 -32.57
CA PRO A 462 -22.69 25.89 -33.93
C PRO A 462 -22.77 27.42 -33.90
N LYS A 463 -21.90 28.05 -34.69
CA LYS A 463 -21.95 29.50 -34.97
C LYS A 463 -23.11 29.83 -35.88
#